data_AF-A0A4Z0K0A2-F1
#
_entry.id   AF-A0A4Z0K0A2-F1
#
_cell.length_a   1.000
_cell.length_b   1.000
_cell.length_c   1.000
_cell.angle_alpha   90.00
_cell.angle_beta   90.00
_cell.angle_gamma   90.00
#
_symmetry.space_group_name_H-M   'P 1'
#
loop_
_entity.id
_entity.type
_entity.pdbx_description
1 polymer ?
#
loop_
_entity_poly.entity_id
_entity_poly.type
_entity_poly.pdbx_seq_one_letter_code
_entity_poly.pdbx_strand_id
1 'polypeptide(L)'
;MKRPHPRHARRGRGPIAKRWIYWKRRYAHPTRRDWVLLGCLLGVAAAAACSVIDFRLGAVVLAVVPAGLAGFRAMPPPWTEVWTNRSKAIDITTCLLFAGLLVGLAFVVPLSR
;
A
#
# COMPACT_ATOMS: atom_id res chain seq x y z
N MET A 1 -47.62 37.94 13.97
CA MET A 1 -46.59 37.34 14.87
C MET A 1 -46.14 35.99 14.27
N LYS A 2 -44.95 35.92 13.66
CA LYS A 2 -44.42 34.67 13.07
C LYS A 2 -43.67 33.88 14.16
N ARG A 3 -44.13 32.66 14.45
CA ARG A 3 -43.49 31.74 15.41
C ARG A 3 -42.06 31.44 14.96
N PRO A 4 -41.04 31.49 15.84
CA PRO A 4 -39.70 31.09 15.47
C PRO A 4 -39.72 29.57 15.20
N HIS A 5 -39.38 29.17 13.97
CA HIS A 5 -39.11 27.77 13.67
C HIS A 5 -38.03 27.27 14.63
N PRO A 6 -38.22 26.10 15.30
CA PRO A 6 -37.13 25.52 16.07
C PRO A 6 -36.01 25.23 15.08
N ARG A 7 -34.92 25.99 15.18
CA ARG A 7 -33.65 25.60 14.57
C ARG A 7 -33.33 24.25 15.20
N HIS A 8 -33.64 23.17 14.48
CA HIS A 8 -33.11 21.87 14.82
C HIS A 8 -31.61 22.08 14.95
N ALA A 9 -31.12 21.99 16.18
CA ALA A 9 -29.71 21.84 16.44
C ALA A 9 -29.31 20.59 15.67
N ARG A 10 -28.83 20.76 14.43
CA ARG A 10 -28.03 19.76 13.75
C ARG A 10 -26.79 19.64 14.63
N ARG A 11 -26.89 18.84 15.71
CA ARG A 11 -25.77 18.14 16.31
C ARG A 11 -25.25 17.21 15.22
N GLY A 12 -24.60 17.81 14.23
CA GLY A 12 -23.97 17.11 13.15
C GLY A 12 -22.99 16.16 13.81
N ARG A 13 -23.06 14.87 13.43
CA ARG A 13 -22.10 13.86 13.89
C ARG A 13 -20.70 14.48 13.88
N GLY A 14 -20.01 14.38 15.01
CA GLY A 14 -18.69 14.95 15.18
C GLY A 14 -17.74 14.49 14.07
N PRO A 15 -16.63 15.20 13.84
CA PRO A 15 -15.70 14.91 12.75
C PRO A 15 -15.22 13.46 12.77
N ILE A 16 -15.01 12.89 13.96
CA ILE A 16 -14.62 11.48 14.16
C ILE A 16 -15.72 10.52 13.69
N ALA A 17 -16.98 10.77 14.05
CA ALA A 17 -18.09 9.91 13.65
C ALA A 17 -18.34 9.96 12.13
N LYS A 18 -18.19 11.14 11.49
CA LYS A 18 -18.23 11.25 10.02
C LYS A 18 -17.09 10.48 9.37
N ARG A 19 -15.88 10.63 9.90
CA ARG A 19 -14.68 9.95 9.41
C ARG A 19 -14.79 8.44 9.57
N TRP A 20 -15.32 7.96 10.70
CA TRP A 20 -15.62 6.54 10.94
C TRP A 20 -16.65 5.99 9.96
N ILE A 21 -17.76 6.70 9.73
CA ILE A 21 -18.79 6.27 8.76
C ILE A 21 -18.23 6.25 7.35
N TYR A 22 -17.43 7.26 6.98
CA TYR A 22 -16.74 7.29 5.69
C TYR A 22 -15.80 6.09 5.56
N TRP A 23 -14.97 5.84 6.57
CA TRP A 23 -14.03 4.72 6.61
C TRP A 23 -14.78 3.39 6.47
N LYS A 24 -15.82 3.18 7.28
CA LYS A 24 -16.66 1.98 7.24
C LYS A 24 -17.29 1.76 5.86
N ARG A 25 -17.82 2.82 5.23
CA ARG A 25 -18.40 2.72 3.87
C ARG A 25 -17.34 2.47 2.80
N ARG A 26 -16.17 3.09 2.93
CA ARG A 26 -15.08 2.96 1.95
C ARG A 26 -14.49 1.56 1.95
N TYR A 27 -14.22 0.99 3.12
CA TYR A 27 -13.63 -0.34 3.24
C TYR A 27 -14.64 -1.50 3.24
N ALA A 28 -15.95 -1.21 3.27
CA ALA A 28 -16.98 -2.22 3.00
C ALA A 28 -16.96 -2.72 1.53
N HIS A 29 -16.42 -1.90 0.62
CA HIS A 29 -16.26 -2.26 -0.80
C HIS A 29 -14.82 -1.94 -1.26
N PRO A 30 -13.83 -2.76 -0.84
CA PRO A 30 -12.43 -2.52 -1.17
C PRO A 30 -12.20 -2.62 -2.68
N THR A 31 -11.46 -1.67 -3.23
CA THR A 31 -11.06 -1.68 -4.63
C THR A 31 -9.86 -2.61 -4.83
N ARG A 32 -9.60 -3.03 -6.08
CA ARG A 32 -8.40 -3.82 -6.44
C ARG A 32 -7.09 -3.19 -5.93
N ARG A 33 -7.01 -1.85 -5.93
CA ARG A 33 -5.85 -1.11 -5.43
C ARG A 33 -5.64 -1.31 -3.93
N ASP A 34 -6.72 -1.37 -3.15
CA ASP A 34 -6.65 -1.54 -1.69
C ASP A 34 -6.07 -2.91 -1.32
N TRP A 35 -6.43 -3.94 -2.09
CA TRP A 35 -5.86 -5.29 -1.94
C TRP A 35 -4.37 -5.36 -2.29
N VAL A 36 -3.93 -4.66 -3.34
CA VAL A 36 -2.50 -4.55 -3.68
C VAL A 36 -1.73 -3.86 -2.57
N LEU A 37 -2.26 -2.75 -2.05
CA LEU A 37 -1.66 -2.02 -0.93
C LEU A 37 -1.57 -2.90 0.33
N LEU A 38 -2.62 -3.67 0.63
CA LEU A 38 -2.60 -4.62 1.73
C LEU A 38 -1.53 -5.69 1.54
N GLY A 39 -1.40 -6.26 0.33
CA GLY A 39 -0.35 -7.20 -0.01
C GLY A 39 1.06 -6.62 0.19
N CYS A 40 1.27 -5.37 -0.24
CA CYS A 40 2.54 -4.66 0.00
C CYS A 40 2.82 -4.47 1.51
N LEU A 41 1.81 -4.07 2.29
CA LEU A 41 1.94 -3.91 3.74
C LEU A 41 2.31 -5.23 4.42
N LEU A 42 1.66 -6.32 4.03
CA LEU A 42 1.96 -7.66 4.54
C LEU A 42 3.37 -8.11 4.15
N GLY A 43 3.80 -7.84 2.91
CA GLY A 43 5.15 -8.15 2.46
C GLY A 43 6.23 -7.39 3.21
N VAL A 44 6.01 -6.09 3.50
CA VAL A 44 6.93 -5.29 4.32
C VAL A 44 6.96 -5.79 5.76
N ALA A 45 5.80 -6.14 6.35
CA ALA A 45 5.74 -6.70 7.69
C ALA A 45 6.48 -8.05 7.79
N ALA A 46 6.32 -8.93 6.79
CA ALA A 46 7.04 -10.19 6.71
C ALA A 46 8.56 -9.97 6.56
N ALA A 47 8.97 -9.04 5.70
CA ALA A 47 10.38 -8.68 5.55
C ALA A 47 10.99 -8.14 6.87
N ALA A 48 10.24 -7.29 7.58
CA ALA A 48 10.65 -6.78 8.88
C ALA A 48 10.80 -7.93 9.90
N ALA A 49 9.86 -8.87 9.96
CA ALA A 49 9.99 -10.04 10.82
C ALA A 49 11.22 -10.89 10.46
N CYS A 50 11.47 -11.13 9.16
CA CYS A 50 12.64 -11.86 8.69
C CYS A 50 13.95 -11.14 9.05
N SER A 51 13.99 -9.80 9.01
CA SER A 51 15.19 -9.03 9.36
C SER A 51 15.62 -9.15 10.82
N VAL A 52 14.72 -9.55 11.72
CA VAL A 52 15.06 -9.84 13.13
C VAL A 52 15.89 -11.13 13.25
N ILE A 53 15.68 -12.07 12.32
CA ILE A 53 16.36 -13.38 12.30
C ILE A 53 17.66 -13.25 11.50
N ASP A 54 17.55 -12.77 10.27
CA ASP A 54 18.67 -12.61 9.34
C ASP A 54 18.39 -11.40 8.43
N PHE A 55 19.30 -10.43 8.47
CA PHE A 55 19.22 -9.22 7.65
C PHE A 55 19.13 -9.52 6.15
N ARG A 56 19.86 -10.53 5.67
CA ARG A 56 19.87 -10.93 4.26
C ARG A 56 18.53 -11.53 3.85
N LEU A 57 17.97 -12.38 4.71
CA LEU A 57 16.65 -12.93 4.50
C LEU A 57 15.60 -11.80 4.44
N GLY A 58 15.66 -10.86 5.38
CA GLY A 58 14.79 -9.68 5.39
C GLY A 58 14.91 -8.84 4.11
N ALA A 59 16.12 -8.58 3.63
CA ALA A 59 16.36 -7.82 2.40
C ALA A 59 15.86 -8.55 1.14
N VAL A 60 16.07 -9.86 1.04
CA VAL A 60 15.56 -10.68 -0.07
C VAL A 60 14.03 -10.72 -0.06
N VAL A 61 13.42 -10.93 1.11
CA VAL A 61 11.95 -10.92 1.25
C VAL A 61 11.38 -9.55 0.92
N LEU A 62 12.05 -8.47 1.32
CA LEU A 62 11.63 -7.11 0.98
C LEU A 62 11.69 -6.87 -0.53
N ALA A 63 12.70 -7.40 -1.22
CA ALA A 63 12.86 -7.26 -2.67
C ALA A 63 11.73 -7.91 -3.48
N VAL A 64 11.06 -8.93 -2.93
CA VAL A 64 9.89 -9.56 -3.54
C VAL A 64 8.73 -8.57 -3.68
N VAL A 65 8.62 -7.58 -2.78
CA VAL A 65 7.52 -6.59 -2.80
C VAL A 65 7.56 -5.70 -4.05
N PRO A 66 8.63 -4.95 -4.35
CA PRO A 66 8.70 -4.16 -5.58
C PRO A 66 8.76 -5.05 -6.82
N ALA A 67 9.40 -6.23 -6.79
CA ALA A 67 9.38 -7.16 -7.91
C ALA A 67 7.97 -7.66 -8.25
N GLY A 68 7.19 -8.02 -7.25
CA GLY A 68 5.78 -8.40 -7.39
C GLY A 68 4.92 -7.24 -7.89
N LEU A 69 5.18 -6.01 -7.42
CA LEU A 69 4.50 -4.82 -7.91
C LEU A 69 4.80 -4.56 -9.40
N ALA A 70 6.05 -4.76 -9.82
CA ALA A 70 6.47 -4.66 -11.21
C ALA A 70 5.74 -5.71 -12.08
N GLY A 71 5.67 -6.96 -11.62
CA GLY A 71 4.94 -8.02 -12.30
C GLY A 71 3.44 -7.74 -12.40
N PHE A 72 2.84 -7.26 -11.31
CA PHE A 72 1.43 -6.88 -11.29
C PHE A 72 1.13 -5.69 -12.21
N ARG A 73 2.06 -4.73 -12.29
CA ARG A 73 1.97 -3.62 -13.24
C ARG A 73 2.09 -4.08 -14.69
N ALA A 74 2.82 -5.17 -14.93
CA ALA A 74 2.98 -5.77 -16.25
C ALA A 74 1.71 -6.51 -16.73
N MET A 75 0.87 -7.03 -15.81
CA MET A 75 -0.35 -7.78 -16.12
C MET A 75 -1.30 -7.04 -17.08
N PRO A 76 -2.08 -7.78 -17.90
CA PRO A 76 -3.07 -7.21 -18.83
C PRO A 76 -4.32 -6.65 -18.12
N PRO A 77 -5.25 -6.02 -18.86
CA PRO A 77 -6.53 -5.59 -18.31
C PRO A 77 -7.23 -6.75 -17.59
N PRO A 78 -7.87 -6.47 -16.44
CA PRO A 78 -8.22 -5.14 -15.94
C PRO A 78 -7.24 -4.60 -14.87
N TRP A 79 -6.08 -5.22 -14.69
CA TRP A 79 -5.08 -4.83 -13.67
C TRP A 79 -4.19 -3.67 -14.14
N THR A 80 -4.01 -3.52 -15.45
CA THR A 80 -3.37 -2.34 -16.07
C THR A 80 -4.06 -1.02 -15.70
N GLU A 81 -5.39 -1.06 -15.54
CA GLU A 81 -6.25 0.10 -15.31
C GLU A 81 -6.19 0.63 -13.87
N VAL A 82 -5.58 -0.12 -12.95
CA VAL A 82 -5.43 0.30 -11.54
C VAL A 82 -4.51 1.53 -11.40
N TRP A 83 -3.60 1.75 -12.37
CA TRP A 83 -2.65 2.88 -12.40
C TRP A 83 -2.70 3.61 -13.74
N THR A 84 -3.83 4.25 -14.04
CA THR A 84 -4.10 4.94 -15.33
C THR A 84 -3.33 6.25 -15.53
N ASN A 85 -2.80 6.87 -14.47
CA ASN A 85 -2.13 8.18 -14.54
C ASN A 85 -0.60 8.13 -14.32
N ARG A 86 0.04 6.96 -14.52
CA ARG A 86 1.47 6.77 -14.22
C ARG A 86 2.16 5.95 -15.31
N SER A 87 3.34 6.39 -15.74
CA SER A 87 4.11 5.72 -16.79
C SER A 87 4.42 4.27 -16.40
N LYS A 88 3.87 3.32 -17.17
CA LYS A 88 4.02 1.88 -16.94
C LYS A 88 5.49 1.46 -17.00
N ALA A 89 6.22 1.95 -17.99
CA ALA A 89 7.62 1.60 -18.18
C ALA A 89 8.50 2.11 -17.02
N ILE A 90 8.31 3.38 -16.63
CA ILE A 90 9.10 3.97 -15.54
C ILE A 90 8.82 3.25 -14.22
N ASP A 91 7.54 3.00 -13.89
CA ASP A 91 7.19 2.29 -12.65
C ASP A 91 7.82 0.89 -12.59
N ILE A 92 7.72 0.10 -13.67
CA ILE A 92 8.27 -1.25 -13.73
C ILE A 92 9.79 -1.20 -13.57
N THR A 93 10.47 -0.34 -14.34
CA THR A 93 11.94 -0.21 -14.29
C THR A 93 12.40 0.21 -12.91
N THR A 94 11.78 1.23 -12.31
CA THR A 94 12.12 1.68 -10.96
C THR A 94 11.92 0.57 -9.93
N CYS A 95 10.82 -0.18 -9.99
CA CYS A 95 10.56 -1.28 -9.08
C CYS A 95 11.58 -2.41 -9.22
N LEU A 96 11.94 -2.78 -10.45
CA LEU A 96 12.96 -3.82 -10.69
C LEU A 96 14.36 -3.36 -10.25
N LEU A 97 14.71 -2.08 -10.46
CA LEU A 97 15.96 -1.52 -9.95
C LEU A 97 16.02 -1.56 -8.43
N PHE A 98 14.94 -1.17 -7.75
CA PHE A 98 14.87 -1.27 -6.28
C PHE A 98 14.98 -2.71 -5.80
N ALA A 99 14.28 -3.66 -6.44
CA ALA A 99 14.39 -5.07 -6.11
C ALA A 99 15.83 -5.57 -6.26
N GLY A 100 16.47 -5.26 -7.40
CA GLY A 100 17.86 -5.64 -7.66
C GLY A 100 18.84 -5.03 -6.66
N LEU A 101 18.66 -3.76 -6.28
CA LEU A 101 19.48 -3.09 -5.26
C LEU A 101 19.33 -3.76 -3.89
N LEU A 102 18.11 -4.11 -3.47
CA LEU A 102 17.86 -4.79 -2.19
C LEU A 102 18.54 -6.17 -2.15
N VAL A 103 18.42 -6.95 -3.23
CA VAL A 103 19.11 -8.23 -3.36
C VAL A 103 20.63 -8.03 -3.36
N GLY A 104 21.15 -7.08 -4.14
CA GLY A 104 22.58 -6.78 -4.19
C GLY A 104 23.14 -6.40 -2.81
N LEU A 105 22.45 -5.52 -2.08
CA LEU A 105 22.81 -5.13 -0.72
C LEU A 105 22.81 -6.33 0.24
N ALA A 106 21.86 -7.26 0.11
CA ALA A 106 21.83 -8.47 0.94
C ALA A 106 23.12 -9.29 0.83
N PHE A 107 23.76 -9.32 -0.35
CA PHE A 107 24.98 -10.09 -0.59
C PHE A 107 26.26 -9.30 -0.39
N VAL A 108 26.26 -7.98 -0.66
CA VAL A 108 27.43 -7.11 -0.56
C VAL A 108 27.68 -6.65 0.88
N VAL A 109 26.64 -6.48 1.70
CA VAL A 109 26.82 -6.04 3.09
C VAL A 109 27.48 -7.16 3.90
N PRO A 110 28.67 -6.92 4.48
CA PRO A 110 29.31 -7.88 5.36
C PRO A 110 28.50 -8.01 6.64
N LEU A 111 28.33 -9.25 7.13
CA LEU A 111 27.78 -9.52 8.44
C LEU A 111 28.77 -8.95 9.47
N SER A 112 28.45 -7.78 10.05
CA SER A 112 29.10 -7.35 11.28
C SER A 112 28.60 -8.30 12.37
N ARG A 113 29.53 -9.11 12.89
CA ARG A 113 29.30 -9.91 14.10
C ARG A 113 29.11 -9.00 15.30
#